data_AF-A0A452GKI7-F1
#
_entry.id   AF-A0A452GKI7-F1
#
_cell.length_a   1.000
_cell.length_b   1.000
_cell.length_c   1.000
_cell.angle_alpha   90.00
_cell.angle_beta   90.00
_cell.angle_gamma   90.00
#
_symmetry.space_group_name_H-M   'P 1'
#
loop_
_entity.id
_entity.type
_entity.pdbx_description
1 polymer ?
#
loop_
_entity_poly.entity_id
_entity_poly.type
_entity_poly.pdbx_seq_one_letter_code
_entity_poly.pdbx_strand_id
1 'polypeptide(L)'
;MTTLTRQDLNFGQVVADVLSEFLEVAVHLILYVREVYPIGIFQKRKKYNVPVQMSCHPELNQYIQDTLHCVKPLLEKNDVEKVVVVILDKEHHPVERFVFEITQPPLLSISSDSLLSHVEQLLRAFILKISVCDAVLDNNPPGRIESLLFSRLHLHCPGSYTGGCHTKHGEDPGDKGFPMDPGR
;
A
#
# COMPACT_ATOMS: atom_id res chain seq x y z
N MET A 1 30.31 19.81 -1.52
CA MET A 1 30.70 18.41 -1.25
C MET A 1 30.16 18.07 0.13
N THR A 2 28.94 17.57 0.20
CA THR A 2 28.28 17.19 1.46
C THR A 2 28.70 15.76 1.81
N THR A 3 29.46 15.63 2.88
CA THR A 3 29.86 14.36 3.50
C THR A 3 28.63 13.68 4.08
N LEU A 4 28.10 12.67 3.37
CA LEU A 4 27.05 11.78 3.86
C LEU A 4 27.60 10.95 5.03
N THR A 5 27.16 11.28 6.23
CA THR A 5 27.49 10.58 7.47
C THR A 5 26.80 9.21 7.49
N ARG A 6 27.57 8.18 7.81
CA ARG A 6 27.17 6.75 7.91
C ARG A 6 25.95 6.46 8.82
N GLN A 7 25.45 7.46 9.56
CA GLN A 7 24.27 7.38 10.43
C GLN A 7 22.94 7.63 9.70
N ASP A 8 22.95 8.42 8.61
CA ASP A 8 21.74 8.74 7.83
C ASP A 8 21.17 7.51 7.10
N LEU A 9 22.05 6.60 6.66
CA LEU A 9 21.66 5.35 5.98
C LEU A 9 20.82 4.43 6.88
N ASN A 10 21.05 4.44 8.20
CA ASN A 10 20.34 3.53 9.11
C ASN A 10 18.93 4.04 9.46
N PHE A 11 18.74 5.36 9.55
CA PHE A 11 17.43 5.94 9.85
C PHE A 11 16.49 5.88 8.64
N GLY A 12 16.99 6.24 7.46
CA GLY A 12 16.22 6.14 6.21
C GLY A 12 15.73 4.73 5.93
N GLN A 13 16.57 3.72 6.20
CA GLN A 13 16.21 2.30 6.09
C GLN A 13 15.09 1.91 7.05
N VAL A 14 15.20 2.27 8.33
CA VAL A 14 14.16 1.98 9.32
C VAL A 14 12.83 2.63 8.95
N VAL A 15 12.85 3.89 8.51
CA VAL A 15 11.63 4.59 8.06
C VAL A 15 11.04 3.92 6.82
N ALA A 16 11.88 3.56 5.84
CA ALA A 16 11.44 2.86 4.65
C ALA A 16 10.85 1.48 4.95
N ASP A 17 11.43 0.73 5.89
CA ASP A 17 10.90 -0.55 6.36
C ASP A 17 9.52 -0.40 6.99
N VAL A 18 9.37 0.56 7.91
CA VAL A 18 8.09 0.83 8.59
C VAL A 18 7.02 1.28 7.58
N LEU A 19 7.37 2.18 6.67
CA LEU A 19 6.45 2.66 5.64
C LEU A 19 6.11 1.56 4.62
N SER A 20 7.07 0.74 4.23
CA SER A 20 6.84 -0.38 3.32
C SER A 20 5.90 -1.42 3.93
N GLU A 21 6.10 -1.79 5.20
CA GLU A 21 5.17 -2.69 5.91
C GLU A 21 3.77 -2.07 6.01
N PHE A 22 3.70 -0.78 6.33
CA PHE A 22 2.42 -0.08 6.43
C PHE A 22 1.69 -0.05 5.09
N LEU A 23 2.38 0.28 4.00
CA LEU A 23 1.81 0.30 2.65
C LEU A 23 1.34 -1.09 2.23
N GLU A 24 2.07 -2.16 2.59
CA GLU A 24 1.62 -3.53 2.36
C GLU A 24 0.27 -3.81 3.03
N VAL A 25 0.15 -3.49 4.32
CA VAL A 25 -1.09 -3.71 5.08
C VAL A 25 -2.22 -2.83 4.52
N ALA A 26 -1.92 -1.57 4.18
CA ALA A 26 -2.89 -0.64 3.63
C ALA A 26 -3.42 -1.10 2.27
N VAL A 27 -2.55 -1.57 1.36
CA VAL A 27 -2.96 -2.08 0.04
C VAL A 27 -3.86 -3.29 0.20
N HIS A 28 -3.46 -4.29 1.00
CA HIS A 28 -4.31 -5.46 1.26
C HIS A 28 -5.68 -5.09 1.80
N LEU A 29 -5.73 -4.13 2.73
CA LEU A 29 -6.98 -3.68 3.31
C LEU A 29 -7.84 -2.91 2.30
N ILE A 30 -7.26 -2.05 1.46
CA ILE A 30 -7.99 -1.35 0.39
C ILE A 30 -8.60 -2.36 -0.58
N LEU A 31 -7.84 -3.37 -1.01
CA LEU A 31 -8.30 -4.42 -1.91
C LEU A 31 -9.48 -5.20 -1.33
N TYR A 32 -9.45 -5.47 -0.03
CA TYR A 32 -10.57 -6.11 0.68
C TYR A 32 -11.78 -5.18 0.81
N VAL A 33 -11.58 -3.95 1.29
CA VAL A 33 -12.68 -3.00 1.59
C VAL A 33 -13.41 -2.57 0.34
N ARG A 34 -12.70 -2.42 -0.79
CA ARG A 34 -13.31 -2.07 -2.09
C ARG A 34 -13.72 -3.30 -2.91
N GLU A 35 -13.61 -4.50 -2.32
CA GLU A 35 -13.98 -5.78 -2.93
C GLU A 35 -13.40 -5.96 -4.35
N VAL A 36 -12.15 -5.51 -4.55
CA VAL A 36 -11.42 -5.63 -5.82
C VAL A 36 -11.11 -7.09 -6.11
N TYR A 37 -10.88 -7.87 -5.06
CA TYR A 37 -10.69 -9.32 -5.12
C TYR A 37 -11.73 -10.03 -4.24
N PRO A 38 -12.07 -11.30 -4.54
CA PRO A 38 -13.04 -12.05 -3.76
C PRO A 38 -12.67 -12.13 -2.28
N ILE A 39 -13.62 -11.87 -1.39
CA ILE A 39 -13.38 -11.92 0.07
C ILE A 39 -12.81 -13.27 0.54
N GLY A 40 -13.06 -14.37 -0.19
CA GLY A 40 -12.59 -15.72 0.12
C GLY A 40 -11.07 -15.89 0.04
N ILE A 41 -10.34 -15.00 -0.65
CA ILE A 41 -8.88 -15.04 -0.67
C ILE A 41 -8.24 -14.27 0.48
N PHE A 42 -9.03 -13.58 1.32
CA PHE A 42 -8.53 -12.80 2.44
C PHE A 42 -8.72 -13.52 3.78
N GLN A 43 -7.76 -13.33 4.68
CA GLN A 43 -7.80 -13.85 6.03
C GLN A 43 -7.56 -12.73 7.04
N LYS A 44 -8.31 -12.80 8.13
CA LYS A 44 -8.15 -11.90 9.27
C LYS A 44 -6.78 -12.11 9.93
N ARG A 45 -6.00 -11.04 10.02
CA ARG A 45 -4.71 -10.95 10.71
C ARG A 45 -4.74 -9.82 11.74
N LYS A 46 -3.74 -9.77 12.61
CA LYS A 46 -3.56 -8.68 13.57
C LYS A 46 -2.32 -7.87 13.18
N LYS A 47 -2.50 -6.60 12.86
CA LYS A 47 -1.42 -5.65 12.53
C LYS A 47 -1.64 -4.36 13.30
N TYR A 48 -0.57 -3.76 13.82
CA TYR A 48 -0.65 -2.56 14.67
C TYR A 48 -1.71 -2.66 15.78
N ASN A 49 -1.81 -3.83 16.41
CA ASN A 49 -2.82 -4.17 17.44
C ASN A 49 -4.30 -4.03 17.02
N VAL A 50 -4.62 -4.02 15.72
CA VAL A 50 -6.00 -4.04 15.18
C VAL A 50 -6.21 -5.20 14.21
N PRO A 51 -7.45 -5.69 14.05
CA PRO A 51 -7.75 -6.68 13.03
C PRO A 51 -7.67 -6.05 11.64
N VAL A 52 -6.99 -6.74 10.72
CA VAL A 52 -6.86 -6.37 9.31
C VAL A 52 -7.14 -7.57 8.43
N GLN A 53 -7.47 -7.34 7.16
CA GLN A 53 -7.66 -8.39 6.17
C GLN A 53 -6.45 -8.44 5.26
N MET A 54 -5.83 -9.62 5.14
CA MET A 54 -4.63 -9.84 4.33
C MET A 54 -4.90 -10.97 3.35
N SER A 55 -4.43 -10.82 2.11
CA SER A 55 -4.57 -11.86 1.09
C SER A 55 -3.74 -13.09 1.48
N CYS A 56 -4.28 -14.27 1.19
CA CYS A 56 -3.60 -15.55 1.26
C CYS A 56 -3.25 -16.08 -0.14
N HIS A 57 -3.61 -15.36 -1.22
CA HIS A 57 -3.32 -15.77 -2.58
C HIS A 57 -1.85 -15.51 -2.92
N PRO A 58 -1.04 -16.55 -3.24
CA PRO A 58 0.40 -16.40 -3.44
C PRO A 58 0.76 -15.40 -4.54
N GLU A 59 0.06 -15.41 -5.67
CA GLU A 59 0.38 -14.51 -6.79
C GLU A 59 0.06 -13.05 -6.48
N LEU A 60 -1.02 -12.79 -5.72
CA LEU A 60 -1.38 -11.42 -5.33
C LEU A 60 -0.39 -10.90 -4.30
N ASN A 61 -0.02 -11.74 -3.33
CA ASN A 61 0.95 -11.38 -2.31
C ASN A 61 2.32 -11.11 -2.94
N GLN A 62 2.74 -11.94 -3.91
CA GLN A 62 3.98 -11.73 -4.65
C GLN A 62 3.95 -10.42 -5.45
N TYR A 63 2.86 -10.14 -6.16
CA TYR A 63 2.70 -8.89 -6.90
C TYR A 63 2.81 -7.66 -5.99
N ILE A 64 2.13 -7.67 -4.84
CA ILE A 64 2.20 -6.58 -3.86
C ILE A 64 3.63 -6.43 -3.32
N GLN A 65 4.28 -7.55 -2.97
CA GLN A 65 5.66 -7.55 -2.47
C GLN A 65 6.66 -7.03 -3.50
N ASP A 66 6.59 -7.49 -4.75
CA ASP A 66 7.47 -7.04 -5.84
C ASP A 66 7.30 -5.55 -6.12
N THR A 67 6.06 -5.08 -6.08
CA THR A 67 5.71 -3.67 -6.24
C THR A 67 6.32 -2.83 -5.11
N LEU A 68 6.17 -3.25 -3.85
CA LEU A 68 6.74 -2.55 -2.69
C LEU A 68 8.26 -2.64 -2.64
N HIS A 69 8.85 -3.73 -3.12
CA HIS A 69 10.29 -3.88 -3.25
C HIS A 69 10.89 -2.84 -4.21
N CYS A 70 10.14 -2.42 -5.22
CA CYS A 70 10.52 -1.33 -6.11
C CYS A 70 10.37 0.05 -5.45
N VAL A 71 9.44 0.20 -4.50
CA VAL A 71 9.15 1.45 -3.78
C VAL A 71 10.18 1.71 -2.67
N LYS A 72 10.59 0.66 -1.97
CA LYS A 72 11.46 0.74 -0.79
C LYS A 72 12.77 1.53 -1.02
N PRO A 73 13.55 1.32 -2.09
CA PRO A 73 14.78 2.09 -2.33
C PRO A 73 14.54 3.59 -2.55
N LEU A 74 13.35 3.96 -3.02
CA LEU A 74 12.97 5.37 -3.22
C LEU A 74 12.59 6.00 -1.87
N LEU A 75 11.93 5.24 -1.01
CA LEU A 75 11.64 5.65 0.38
C LEU A 75 12.94 5.83 1.19
N GLU A 76 13.91 4.92 1.03
CA GLU A 76 15.21 4.98 1.72
C GLU A 76 15.99 6.26 1.38
N LYS A 77 15.88 6.72 0.13
CA LYS A 77 16.50 7.98 -0.34
C LYS A 77 15.70 9.22 0.02
N ASN A 78 14.48 9.04 0.52
CA ASN A 78 13.53 10.12 0.80
C ASN A 78 13.19 10.96 -0.46
N ASP A 79 13.15 10.30 -1.63
CA ASP A 79 12.82 10.92 -2.93
C ASP A 79 11.32 10.80 -3.28
N VAL A 80 10.49 10.33 -2.34
CA VAL A 80 9.05 10.07 -2.55
C VAL A 80 8.24 11.09 -1.77
N GLU A 81 7.47 11.92 -2.47
CA GLU A 81 6.48 12.81 -1.84
C GLU A 81 5.12 12.13 -1.71
N LYS A 82 4.72 11.35 -2.71
CA LYS A 82 3.39 10.71 -2.71
C LYS A 82 3.44 9.30 -3.27
N VAL A 83 2.73 8.40 -2.58
CA VAL A 83 2.43 7.05 -3.05
C VAL A 83 0.95 7.01 -3.40
N VAL A 84 0.60 6.56 -4.61
CA VAL A 84 -0.78 6.53 -5.07
C VAL A 84 -1.18 5.10 -5.43
N VAL A 85 -2.15 4.53 -4.73
CA VAL A 85 -2.78 3.28 -5.14
C VAL A 85 -3.95 3.62 -6.05
N VAL A 86 -3.91 3.16 -7.30
CA VAL A 86 -4.97 3.39 -8.28
C VAL A 86 -5.72 2.10 -8.55
N ILE A 87 -7.04 2.14 -8.41
CA ILE A 87 -7.93 1.06 -8.85
C ILE A 87 -8.39 1.41 -10.26
N LEU A 88 -8.19 0.49 -11.21
CA LEU A 88 -8.63 0.64 -12.60
C LEU A 88 -9.82 -0.28 -12.89
N ASP A 89 -10.61 0.09 -13.90
CA ASP A 89 -11.63 -0.79 -14.49
C ASP A 89 -11.04 -1.76 -15.55
N LYS A 90 -11.90 -2.60 -16.14
CA LYS A 90 -11.55 -3.54 -17.23
C LYS A 90 -10.94 -2.84 -18.46
N GLU A 91 -11.24 -1.56 -18.66
CA GLU A 91 -10.76 -0.76 -19.79
C GLU A 91 -9.50 0.04 -19.42
N HIS A 92 -8.90 -0.26 -18.26
CA HIS A 92 -7.74 0.41 -17.67
C HIS A 92 -7.95 1.89 -17.33
N HIS A 93 -9.20 2.33 -17.17
CA HIS A 93 -9.50 3.69 -16.71
C HIS A 93 -9.41 3.79 -15.18
N PRO A 94 -8.78 4.85 -14.64
CA PRO A 94 -8.66 5.04 -13.21
C PRO A 94 -10.00 5.41 -12.59
N VAL A 95 -10.50 4.52 -11.74
CA VAL A 95 -11.78 4.64 -11.05
C VAL A 95 -11.59 5.31 -9.68
N GLU A 96 -10.61 4.84 -8.92
CA GLU A 96 -10.34 5.32 -7.56
C GLU A 96 -8.84 5.53 -7.34
N ARG A 97 -8.50 6.48 -6.49
CA ARG A 97 -7.11 6.84 -6.16
C ARG A 97 -6.98 7.05 -4.65
N PHE A 98 -6.16 6.25 -4.01
CA PHE A 98 -5.74 6.43 -2.63
C PHE A 98 -4.37 7.08 -2.61
N VAL A 99 -4.31 8.33 -2.18
CA VAL A 99 -3.07 9.13 -2.16
C VAL A 99 -2.52 9.14 -0.73
N PHE A 100 -1.32 8.62 -0.56
CA PHE A 100 -0.54 8.67 0.67
C PHE A 100 0.54 9.73 0.50
N GLU A 101 0.40 10.85 1.19
CA GLU A 101 1.41 11.91 1.22
C GLU A 101 2.44 11.61 2.30
N ILE A 102 3.72 11.59 1.91
CA ILE A 102 4.84 11.30 2.78
C ILE A 102 5.51 12.64 3.09
N THR A 103 5.31 13.11 4.32
CA THR A 103 5.92 14.34 4.82
C THR A 103 6.86 13.98 5.96
N GLN A 104 8.10 14.47 5.90
CA GLN A 104 8.99 14.37 7.04
C GLN A 104 8.47 15.27 8.17
N PRO A 105 8.22 14.74 9.37
CA PRO A 105 7.90 15.60 10.50
C PRO A 105 9.09 16.53 10.76
N PRO A 106 8.85 17.79 11.17
CA PRO A 106 9.90 18.64 11.71
C PRO A 106 10.65 17.86 12.80
N LEU A 107 11.94 18.06 12.96
CA LEU A 107 12.79 17.29 13.88
C LEU A 107 12.25 17.44 15.33
N LEU A 108 11.33 16.56 15.72
CA LEU A 108 10.67 16.63 17.02
C LEU A 108 11.61 16.04 18.06
N SER A 109 11.86 16.82 19.11
CA SER A 109 12.51 16.40 20.35
C SER A 109 11.61 15.40 21.11
N ILE A 110 11.37 14.23 20.53
CA ILE A 110 10.62 13.16 21.19
C ILE A 110 11.64 12.12 21.64
N SER A 111 11.56 11.75 22.92
CA SER A 111 12.32 10.65 23.49
C SER A 111 12.11 9.36 22.67
N SER A 112 13.17 8.62 22.40
CA SER A 112 13.15 7.41 21.57
C SER A 112 12.11 6.36 21.98
N ASP A 113 11.84 6.22 23.29
CA ASP A 113 10.89 5.24 23.82
C ASP A 113 9.41 5.59 23.57
N SER A 114 9.06 6.87 23.46
CA SER A 114 7.68 7.30 23.15
C SER A 114 7.41 7.41 21.65
N LEU A 115 8.45 7.48 20.81
CA LEU A 115 8.33 7.56 19.36
C LEU A 115 7.70 6.31 18.74
N LEU A 116 8.18 5.12 19.08
CA LEU A 116 7.70 3.88 18.46
C LEU A 116 6.22 3.61 18.78
N SER A 117 5.82 3.84 20.04
CA SER A 117 4.42 3.70 20.45
C SER A 117 3.52 4.74 19.77
N HIS A 118 4.01 5.97 19.59
CA HIS A 118 3.28 7.01 18.88
C HIS A 118 3.11 6.70 17.39
N VAL A 119 4.18 6.24 16.72
CA VAL A 119 4.11 5.78 15.32
C VAL A 119 3.13 4.62 15.20
N GLU A 120 3.19 3.61 16.06
CA GLU A 120 2.23 2.50 16.03
C GLU A 120 0.78 2.99 16.20
N GLN A 121 0.53 3.95 17.10
CA GLN A 121 -0.79 4.55 17.28
C GLN A 121 -1.28 5.30 16.04
N LEU A 122 -0.40 6.05 15.37
CA LEU A 122 -0.73 6.77 14.13
C LEU A 122 -1.03 5.79 12.99
N LEU A 123 -0.20 4.76 12.81
CA LEU A 123 -0.43 3.71 11.81
C LEU A 123 -1.73 2.98 12.08
N ARG A 124 -2.00 2.63 13.35
CA ARG A 124 -3.27 2.02 13.79
C ARG A 124 -4.47 2.88 13.44
N ALA A 125 -4.41 4.18 13.74
CA ALA A 125 -5.49 5.11 13.43
C ALA A 125 -5.73 5.20 11.91
N PHE A 126 -4.66 5.18 11.12
CA PHE A 126 -4.76 5.19 9.66
C PHE A 126 -5.42 3.93 9.12
N ILE A 127 -4.99 2.74 9.59
CA ILE A 127 -5.59 1.46 9.22
C ILE A 127 -7.08 1.43 9.56
N LEU A 128 -7.47 1.89 10.75
CA LEU A 128 -8.89 1.98 11.12
C LEU A 128 -9.68 2.92 10.21
N LYS A 129 -9.06 4.02 9.76
CA LYS A 129 -9.68 4.97 8.83
C LYS A 129 -9.91 4.35 7.45
N ILE A 130 -8.97 3.53 6.96
CA ILE A 130 -9.16 2.74 5.73
C ILE A 130 -10.29 1.71 5.92
N SER A 131 -10.34 1.02 7.06
CA SER A 131 -11.38 -0.01 7.31
C SER A 131 -12.81 0.52 7.25
N VAL A 132 -13.02 1.83 7.45
CA VAL A 132 -14.34 2.48 7.42
C VAL A 132 -14.52 3.42 6.23
N CYS A 133 -13.54 3.49 5.31
CA CYS A 133 -13.62 4.42 4.18
C CYS A 133 -14.74 4.06 3.20
N ASP A 134 -15.18 2.81 3.17
CA ASP A 134 -16.31 2.37 2.36
C ASP A 134 -17.61 3.13 2.68
N ALA A 135 -17.83 3.49 3.94
CA ALA A 135 -18.99 4.28 4.35
C ALA A 135 -18.96 5.74 3.87
N VAL A 136 -17.81 6.22 3.39
CA VAL A 136 -17.57 7.60 2.94
C VAL A 136 -17.44 7.67 1.41
N LEU A 137 -17.07 6.56 0.77
CA LEU A 137 -16.96 6.44 -0.68
C LEU A 137 -18.29 5.97 -1.27
N ASP A 138 -18.59 6.39 -2.51
CA ASP A 138 -19.78 5.90 -3.20
C ASP A 138 -19.73 4.37 -3.29
N ASN A 139 -20.90 3.74 -3.05
CA ASN A 139 -21.06 2.31 -3.20
C ASN A 139 -20.67 1.91 -4.63
N ASN A 140 -19.97 0.78 -4.73
CA ASN A 140 -19.67 0.21 -6.02
C ASN A 140 -21.00 -0.15 -6.73
N PRO A 141 -21.27 0.29 -7.97
CA PRO A 141 -22.51 -0.05 -8.66
C PRO A 141 -22.69 -1.57 -8.77
N PRO A 142 -23.94 -2.08 -8.67
CA PRO A 142 -24.20 -3.51 -8.72
C PRO A 142 -23.77 -4.10 -10.07
N GLY A 143 -22.89 -5.11 -10.04
CA GLY A 143 -22.28 -5.73 -11.23
C GLY A 143 -20.79 -5.43 -11.42
N ARG A 144 -20.17 -4.62 -10.56
CA ARG A 144 -18.79 -4.17 -10.73
C ARG A 144 -17.71 -5.06 -10.07
N ILE A 145 -18.09 -6.07 -9.28
CA ILE A 145 -17.18 -7.06 -8.68
C ILE A 145 -16.39 -7.87 -9.72
N GLU A 146 -16.87 -7.97 -10.96
CA GLU A 146 -16.11 -8.60 -12.05
C GLU A 146 -15.22 -7.62 -12.83
N SER A 147 -15.32 -6.31 -12.57
CA SER A 147 -14.76 -5.26 -13.44
C SER A 147 -13.65 -4.41 -12.87
N LEU A 148 -13.33 -4.58 -11.60
CA LEU A 148 -12.12 -4.00 -11.02
C LEU A 148 -11.07 -5.11 -11.01
N LEU A 149 -10.34 -5.24 -12.12
CA LEU A 149 -9.33 -6.30 -12.28
C LEU A 149 -7.90 -5.82 -12.02
N PHE A 150 -7.71 -4.53 -11.73
CA PHE A 150 -6.36 -3.96 -11.73
C PHE A 150 -6.16 -2.97 -10.59
N SER A 151 -5.23 -3.32 -9.69
CA SER A 151 -4.67 -2.36 -8.74
C SER A 151 -3.25 -2.00 -9.17
N ARG A 152 -3.08 -0.76 -9.64
CA ARG A 152 -1.76 -0.26 -10.07
C ARG A 152 -1.25 0.74 -9.05
N LEU A 153 -0.14 0.39 -8.39
CA LEU A 153 0.58 1.34 -7.54
C LEU A 153 1.36 2.30 -8.44
N HIS A 154 1.09 3.60 -8.33
CA HIS A 154 1.83 4.66 -8.98
C HIS A 154 2.58 5.48 -7.94
N LEU A 155 3.87 5.71 -8.16
CA LEU A 155 4.71 6.53 -7.30
C LEU A 155 4.95 7.89 -7.93
N HIS A 156 4.79 8.95 -7.16
CA HIS A 156 5.14 10.29 -7.58
C HIS A 156 6.45 10.71 -6.89
N CYS A 157 7.52 10.84 -7.67
CA CYS A 157 8.81 11.37 -7.23
C CYS A 157 9.01 12.78 -7.84
N PRO A 158 9.29 13.82 -7.06
CA PRO A 158 9.61 15.15 -7.58
C PRO A 158 11.12 15.21 -7.84
N GLY A 159 11.51 15.16 -9.11
CA GLY A 159 12.91 15.35 -9.51
C GLY A 159 13.40 14.29 -10.50
N SER A 160 13.37 14.61 -11.79
CA SER A 160 14.15 14.03 -12.90
C SER A 160 14.17 12.50 -13.14
N TYR A 161 13.55 11.66 -12.31
CA TYR A 161 13.30 10.25 -12.63
C TYR A 161 11.92 10.12 -13.26
N THR A 162 11.82 10.43 -14.56
CA THR A 162 10.72 10.00 -15.42
C THR A 162 10.84 8.51 -15.71
N GLY A 163 10.80 7.72 -14.66
CA GLY A 163 10.77 6.28 -14.70
C GLY A 163 9.76 5.88 -13.66
N GLY A 164 8.47 5.98 -13.97
CA GLY A 164 7.48 5.30 -13.17
C GLY A 164 7.94 3.85 -13.01
N CYS A 165 7.86 3.29 -11.81
CA CYS A 165 8.01 1.85 -11.61
C CYS A 165 6.89 1.15 -12.38
N HIS A 166 7.04 1.05 -13.70
CA HIS A 166 6.41 0.01 -14.48
C HIS A 166 7.08 -1.25 -13.97
N THR A 167 6.43 -1.95 -13.03
CA THR A 167 6.71 -3.33 -12.76
C THR A 167 6.71 -4.04 -14.11
N LYS A 168 7.91 -4.39 -14.61
CA LYS A 168 8.08 -5.23 -15.81
C LYS A 168 7.95 -6.71 -15.46
N HIS A 169 7.41 -7.01 -14.28
CA HIS A 169 7.21 -8.33 -13.72
C HIS A 169 5.87 -8.33 -12.99
N GLY A 170 4.98 -9.23 -13.41
CA GLY A 170 3.66 -9.44 -12.85
C GLY A 170 2.55 -8.84 -13.71
N GLU A 171 2.02 -9.63 -14.65
CA GLU A 171 0.60 -9.48 -15.00
C GLU A 171 -0.21 -9.51 -13.70
N ASP A 172 -1.18 -8.60 -13.55
CA ASP A 172 -2.10 -8.63 -12.41
C ASP A 172 -2.77 -10.01 -12.37
N PRO A 173 -2.68 -10.77 -11.28
CA PRO A 173 -3.26 -12.12 -11.22
C PRO A 173 -4.79 -12.12 -11.38
N GLY A 174 -5.45 -10.95 -11.23
CA GLY A 174 -6.85 -10.77 -11.61
C GLY A 174 -7.14 -11.09 -13.08
N ASP A 175 -6.19 -10.86 -13.99
CA ASP A 175 -6.37 -11.08 -15.43
C ASP A 175 -6.46 -12.57 -15.80
N LYS A 176 -5.93 -13.45 -14.95
CA LYS A 176 -5.96 -14.90 -15.14
C LYS A 176 -7.25 -15.55 -14.65
N GLY A 177 -8.10 -14.80 -13.96
CA GLY A 177 -9.30 -15.28 -13.28
C GLY A 177 -8.93 -16.17 -12.08
N PHE A 178 -9.37 -15.78 -10.89
CA PHE A 178 -9.22 -16.67 -9.74
C PHE A 178 -10.22 -17.82 -9.85
N PRO A 179 -9.82 -19.08 -9.63
CA PRO A 179 -10.78 -20.16 -9.49
C PRO A 179 -11.69 -19.82 -8.31
N MET A 180 -12.94 -19.51 -8.59
CA MET A 180 -14.00 -19.43 -7.59
C MET A 180 -14.15 -20.83 -7.01
N ASP A 181 -13.67 -21.05 -5.78
CA ASP A 181 -13.93 -22.30 -5.07
C ASP A 181 -15.43 -22.32 -4.70
N PRO A 182 -16.24 -23.24 -5.25
CA PRO A 182 -17.65 -23.33 -4.92
C PRO A 182 -17.80 -24.02 -3.56
N GLY A 183 -17.44 -23.35 -2.47
CA GLY A 183 -17.67 -23.93 -1.14
C GLY A 183 -17.03 -23.24 0.05
N ARG A 184 -17.73 -22.26 0.63
CA ARG A 184 -18.16 -22.30 2.04
C ARG A 184 -19.15 -21.21 2.40
#